data_AF-A0A1M3BBV3-F1
#
_entry.id   AF-A0A1M3BBV3-F1
#
_cell.length_a   1.000
_cell.length_b   1.000
_cell.length_c   1.000
_cell.angle_alpha   90.00
_cell.angle_beta   90.00
_cell.angle_gamma   90.00
#
_symmetry.space_group_name_H-M   'P 1'
#
loop_
_entity.id
_entity.type
_entity.pdbx_description
1 polymer ?
#
loop_
_entity_poly.entity_id
_entity_poly.type
_entity_poly.pdbx_seq_one_letter_code
_entity_poly.pdbx_strand_id
1 'polypeptide(L)'
;MSFILACKAFIKAWKNPEKAKIFLEDTIPKTEEPKTNVVENTHLRLLGMLQQNGRFIDFIKEDISQFTDEQIGAVARQIHQDCGKCLEEYVTIRPLLQENEGDSIQIAKGYDANQIKLIGNIKGEPPYTGTLVHKGWKAHKRSLPKKIGEFDQDIIYSAEIEIR
;
A
#
# COMPACT_ATOMS: atom_id res chain seq x y z
N MET A 1 -39.37 36.97 -1.99
CA MET A 1 -39.46 37.23 -0.53
C MET A 1 -38.94 38.64 -0.27
N SER A 2 -39.73 39.50 0.39
CA SER A 2 -39.38 40.92 0.58
C SER A 2 -38.11 41.08 1.42
N PHE A 3 -37.20 41.96 0.99
CA PHE A 3 -35.90 42.26 1.62
C PHE A 3 -36.04 42.64 3.12
N ILE A 4 -37.19 43.22 3.49
CA ILE A 4 -37.55 43.60 4.87
C ILE A 4 -37.71 42.36 5.77
N LEU A 5 -38.13 41.23 5.22
CA LEU A 5 -38.33 39.98 5.95
C LEU A 5 -36.99 39.30 6.27
N ALA A 6 -36.01 39.40 5.37
CA ALA A 6 -34.67 38.87 5.56
C ALA A 6 -33.89 39.63 6.66
N CYS A 7 -33.98 40.96 6.69
CA CYS A 7 -33.33 41.75 7.74
C CYS A 7 -33.93 41.50 9.14
N LYS A 8 -35.26 41.30 9.24
CA LYS A 8 -35.92 40.96 10.51
C LYS A 8 -35.52 39.56 11.01
N ALA A 9 -35.34 38.60 10.10
CA ALA A 9 -34.84 37.27 10.45
C ALA A 9 -33.40 37.32 10.97
N PHE A 10 -32.55 38.14 10.36
CA PHE A 10 -31.15 38.33 10.76
C PHE A 10 -30.99 38.95 12.16
N ILE A 11 -31.77 39.99 12.48
CA ILE A 11 -31.76 40.64 13.81
C ILE A 11 -32.31 39.69 14.89
N LYS A 12 -33.30 38.85 14.55
CA LYS A 12 -33.88 37.87 15.48
C LYS A 12 -32.92 36.71 15.79
N ALA A 13 -32.10 36.30 14.82
CA ALA A 13 -31.04 35.31 15.02
C ALA A 13 -29.89 35.87 15.88
N TRP A 14 -29.54 37.16 15.73
CA TRP A 14 -28.51 37.79 16.54
C TRP A 14 -28.90 37.95 18.02
N LYS A 15 -30.19 38.21 18.31
CA LYS A 15 -30.69 38.33 19.69
C LYS A 15 -30.83 37.00 20.45
N ASN A 16 -30.86 35.85 19.76
CA ASN A 16 -31.03 34.53 20.38
C ASN A 16 -30.04 33.51 19.78
N PRO A 17 -28.76 33.58 20.17
CA PRO A 17 -27.68 32.77 19.58
C PRO A 17 -27.86 31.27 19.81
N GLU A 18 -28.54 30.85 20.88
CA GLU A 18 -28.78 29.42 21.13
C GLU A 18 -29.81 28.80 20.18
N LYS A 19 -30.89 29.52 19.86
CA LYS A 19 -31.90 29.02 18.89
C LYS A 19 -31.35 29.00 17.47
N ALA A 20 -30.43 29.91 17.13
CA ALA A 20 -29.75 29.92 15.85
C ALA A 20 -28.82 28.71 15.67
N LYS A 21 -28.16 28.24 16.73
CA LYS A 21 -27.34 27.02 16.70
C LYS A 21 -28.17 25.76 16.45
N ILE A 22 -29.28 25.61 17.17
CA ILE A 22 -30.20 24.48 17.01
C ILE A 22 -30.78 24.43 15.58
N PHE A 23 -31.15 25.58 15.02
CA PHE A 23 -31.66 25.65 13.64
C PHE A 23 -30.58 25.31 12.59
N LEU A 24 -29.31 25.62 12.86
CA LEU A 24 -28.19 25.26 11.99
C LEU A 24 -27.81 23.78 12.14
N GLU A 25 -27.94 23.20 13.34
CA GLU A 25 -27.67 21.78 13.59
C GLU A 25 -28.73 20.87 12.96
N ASP A 26 -30.00 21.28 12.95
CA ASP A 26 -31.09 20.49 12.36
C ASP A 26 -31.18 20.58 10.82
N THR A 27 -30.48 21.54 10.18
CA THR A 27 -30.58 21.80 8.72
C THR A 27 -29.35 21.45 7.91
N ILE A 28 -28.26 20.99 8.54
CA ILE A 28 -27.14 20.39 7.82
C ILE A 28 -27.47 18.90 7.65
N PRO A 29 -27.86 18.42 6.45
CA PRO A 29 -27.91 16.99 6.23
C PRO A 29 -26.51 16.47 6.54
N LYS A 30 -26.43 15.52 7.47
CA LYS A 30 -25.21 14.78 7.75
C LYS A 30 -24.88 14.02 6.47
N THR A 31 -24.09 14.65 5.60
CA THR A 31 -23.51 14.03 4.43
C THR A 31 -22.59 12.96 4.98
N GLU A 32 -23.14 11.76 5.18
CA GLU A 32 -22.33 10.55 5.15
C GLU A 32 -21.70 10.55 3.76
N GLU A 33 -20.43 10.97 3.69
CA GLU A 33 -19.63 10.79 2.50
C GLU A 33 -19.86 9.35 2.03
N PRO A 34 -20.18 9.12 0.74
CA PRO A 34 -20.30 7.77 0.26
C PRO A 34 -18.95 7.11 0.54
N LYS A 35 -18.95 6.14 1.48
CA LYS A 35 -17.86 5.18 1.61
C LYS A 35 -17.95 4.30 0.39
N THR A 36 -17.57 4.86 -0.76
CA THR A 36 -17.24 4.10 -1.94
C THR A 36 -16.05 3.26 -1.50
N ASN A 37 -16.31 2.02 -1.10
CA ASN A 37 -15.31 0.97 -1.07
C ASN A 37 -14.89 0.74 -2.53
N VAL A 38 -14.19 1.73 -3.11
CA VAL A 38 -13.37 1.48 -4.29
C VAL A 38 -12.30 0.56 -3.75
N VAL A 39 -12.39 -0.73 -4.08
CA VAL A 39 -11.28 -1.65 -3.87
C VAL A 39 -10.13 -1.07 -4.68
N GLU A 40 -9.27 -0.26 -4.05
CA GLU A 40 -8.10 0.27 -4.73
C GLU A 40 -7.22 -0.93 -5.07
N ASN A 41 -7.16 -1.30 -6.35
CA ASN A 41 -6.35 -2.39 -6.91
C ASN A 41 -4.84 -2.05 -6.84
N THR A 42 -4.37 -1.84 -5.63
CA THR A 42 -3.05 -1.33 -5.26
C THR A 42 -1.96 -2.35 -5.61
N HIS A 43 -2.30 -3.65 -5.58
CA HIS A 43 -1.43 -4.74 -6.00
C HIS A 43 -1.15 -4.69 -7.52
N LEU A 44 -2.17 -4.49 -8.35
CA LEU A 44 -1.99 -4.33 -9.81
C LEU A 44 -1.19 -3.07 -10.15
N ARG A 45 -1.38 -1.99 -9.37
CA ARG A 45 -0.59 -0.75 -9.52
C ARG A 45 0.89 -0.98 -9.24
N LEU A 46 1.23 -1.68 -8.15
CA LEU A 46 2.62 -2.06 -7.86
C LEU A 46 3.21 -2.91 -8.99
N LEU A 47 2.46 -3.89 -9.51
CA LEU A 47 2.90 -4.69 -10.66
C LEU A 47 3.15 -3.84 -11.91
N GLY A 48 2.26 -2.90 -12.22
CA GLY A 48 2.43 -1.97 -13.34
C GLY A 48 3.68 -1.12 -13.20
N MET A 49 4.00 -0.66 -11.99
CA MET A 49 5.21 0.12 -11.74
C MET A 49 6.49 -0.71 -11.88
N LEU A 50 6.48 -1.96 -11.39
CA LEU A 50 7.60 -2.89 -11.57
C LEU A 50 7.80 -3.24 -13.05
N GLN A 51 6.72 -3.39 -13.81
CA GLN A 51 6.79 -3.60 -15.26
C GLN A 51 7.36 -2.37 -15.97
N GLN A 52 6.81 -1.18 -15.70
CA GLN A 52 7.24 0.07 -16.31
C GLN A 52 8.72 0.39 -16.06
N ASN A 53 9.19 0.17 -14.82
CA ASN A 53 10.55 0.57 -14.43
C ASN A 53 11.58 -0.54 -14.69
N GLY A 54 11.21 -1.82 -14.65
CA GLY A 54 12.17 -2.92 -14.64
C GLY A 54 11.80 -4.14 -15.48
N ARG A 55 10.73 -4.09 -16.29
CA ARG A 55 10.26 -5.23 -17.12
C ARG A 55 10.01 -6.52 -16.32
N PHE A 56 9.58 -6.37 -15.07
CA PHE A 56 9.42 -7.49 -14.15
C PHE A 56 8.48 -8.58 -14.66
N ILE A 57 7.32 -8.20 -15.20
CA ILE A 57 6.30 -9.15 -15.66
C ILE A 57 6.82 -9.90 -16.89
N ASP A 58 7.42 -9.19 -17.84
CA ASP A 58 8.04 -9.81 -19.02
C ASP A 58 9.08 -10.85 -18.59
N PHE A 59 9.99 -10.47 -17.68
CA PHE A 59 11.09 -11.33 -17.24
C PHE A 59 10.61 -12.63 -16.58
N ILE A 60 9.59 -12.56 -15.72
CA ILE A 60 9.06 -13.74 -15.01
C ILE A 60 8.17 -14.61 -15.91
N LYS A 61 7.54 -14.03 -16.94
CA LYS A 61 6.69 -14.76 -17.88
C LYS A 61 7.46 -15.34 -19.08
N GLU A 62 8.70 -14.92 -19.29
CA GLU A 62 9.57 -15.43 -20.35
C GLU A 62 9.98 -16.88 -20.08
N ASP A 63 9.99 -17.71 -21.13
CA ASP A 63 10.55 -19.06 -21.04
C ASP A 63 12.08 -18.99 -21.15
N ILE A 64 12.75 -19.08 -20.01
CA ILE A 64 14.20 -18.98 -19.94
C ILE A 64 14.93 -20.30 -20.27
N SER A 65 14.21 -21.40 -20.54
CA SER A 65 14.82 -22.74 -20.72
C SER A 65 15.80 -22.84 -21.88
N GLN A 66 15.67 -21.96 -22.88
CA GLN A 66 16.51 -21.94 -24.08
C GLN A 66 17.72 -21.02 -23.96
N PHE A 67 17.88 -20.29 -22.84
CA PHE A 67 18.96 -19.33 -22.66
C PHE A 67 20.05 -19.89 -21.76
N THR A 68 21.30 -19.50 -22.01
CA THR A 68 22.41 -19.84 -21.12
C THR A 68 22.43 -18.95 -19.88
N ASP A 69 23.13 -19.39 -18.83
CA ASP A 69 23.31 -18.61 -17.60
C ASP A 69 23.97 -17.25 -17.88
N GLU A 70 24.88 -17.16 -18.87
CA GLU A 70 25.50 -15.90 -19.28
C GLU A 70 24.49 -14.95 -19.91
N GLN A 71 23.60 -15.46 -20.77
CA GLN A 71 22.56 -14.66 -21.42
C GLN A 71 21.55 -14.14 -20.39
N ILE A 72 21.10 -15.01 -19.47
CA ILE A 72 20.21 -14.62 -18.38
C ILE A 72 20.91 -13.60 -17.48
N GLY A 73 22.16 -13.87 -17.09
CA GLY A 73 22.95 -13.00 -16.22
C GLY A 73 23.26 -11.63 -16.83
N ALA A 74 23.30 -11.51 -18.16
CA ALA A 74 23.49 -10.25 -18.87
C ALA A 74 22.30 -9.29 -18.68
N VAL A 75 21.07 -9.80 -18.62
CA VAL A 75 19.85 -8.98 -18.49
C VAL A 75 19.33 -8.92 -17.05
N ALA A 76 19.47 -10.01 -16.28
CA ALA A 76 18.90 -10.14 -14.94
C ALA A 76 19.46 -9.11 -13.97
N ARG A 77 20.74 -8.73 -14.09
CA ARG A 77 21.35 -7.70 -13.23
C ARG A 77 20.67 -6.35 -13.40
N GLN A 78 20.36 -5.95 -14.63
CA GLN A 78 19.71 -4.67 -14.92
C GLN A 78 18.27 -4.68 -14.38
N ILE A 79 17.51 -5.72 -14.70
CA ILE A 79 16.12 -5.92 -14.24
C ILE A 79 16.06 -5.91 -12.71
N HIS A 80 16.96 -6.62 -12.03
CA HIS A 80 17.06 -6.65 -10.58
C HIS A 80 17.34 -5.26 -10.01
N GLN A 81 18.30 -4.51 -10.57
CA GLN A 81 18.63 -3.16 -10.12
C GLN A 81 17.44 -2.22 -10.26
N ASP A 82 16.74 -2.25 -11.39
CA ASP A 82 15.66 -1.31 -11.66
C ASP A 82 14.38 -1.64 -10.88
N CYS A 83 14.05 -2.93 -10.72
CA CYS A 83 12.99 -3.35 -9.81
C CYS A 83 13.33 -2.96 -8.35
N GLY A 84 14.59 -3.13 -7.94
CA GLY A 84 15.07 -2.73 -6.61
C GLY A 84 14.91 -1.24 -6.36
N LYS A 85 15.31 -0.38 -7.32
CA LYS A 85 15.11 1.08 -7.25
C LYS A 85 13.62 1.44 -7.15
N CYS A 86 12.77 0.80 -7.96
CA CYS A 86 11.33 1.00 -7.92
C CYS A 86 10.75 0.66 -6.53
N LEU A 87 11.12 -0.49 -5.96
CA LEU A 87 10.68 -0.86 -4.61
C LEU A 87 11.16 0.12 -3.55
N GLU A 88 12.41 0.57 -3.65
CA GLU A 88 12.97 1.52 -2.70
C GLU A 88 12.27 2.88 -2.76
N GLU A 89 11.93 3.34 -3.96
CA GLU A 89 11.24 4.60 -4.18
C GLU A 89 9.80 4.59 -3.65
N TYR A 90 9.04 3.51 -3.86
CA TYR A 90 7.59 3.54 -3.63
C TYR A 90 7.13 2.72 -2.43
N VAL A 91 7.80 1.61 -2.11
CA VAL A 91 7.35 0.64 -1.09
C VAL A 91 8.51 0.19 -0.20
N THR A 92 9.48 1.07 0.09
CA THR A 92 10.70 0.83 0.89
C THR A 92 10.54 -0.35 1.86
N ILE A 93 11.21 -1.47 1.56
CA ILE A 93 11.08 -2.73 2.32
C ILE A 93 12.32 -2.90 3.19
N ARG A 94 12.13 -3.27 4.46
CA ARG A 94 13.24 -3.57 5.37
C ARG A 94 12.97 -4.86 6.15
N PRO A 95 14.03 -5.51 6.68
CA PRO A 95 13.87 -6.66 7.55
C PRO A 95 12.99 -6.36 8.76
N LEU A 96 12.21 -7.34 9.20
CA LEU A 96 11.44 -7.23 10.43
C LEU A 96 12.33 -7.45 11.65
N LEU A 97 13.21 -8.44 11.59
CA LEU A 97 14.29 -8.71 12.53
C LEU A 97 15.64 -8.27 11.93
N GLN A 98 16.54 -7.75 12.75
CA GLN A 98 17.84 -7.19 12.30
C GLN A 98 18.99 -8.19 12.41
N GLU A 99 18.77 -9.28 13.15
CA GLU A 99 19.66 -10.42 13.28
C GLU A 99 19.84 -11.13 11.93
N ASN A 100 20.96 -11.83 11.77
CA ASN A 100 21.21 -12.58 10.55
C ASN A 100 20.43 -13.90 10.57
N GLU A 101 20.07 -14.36 9.37
CA GLU A 101 19.56 -15.72 9.23
C GLU A 101 20.68 -16.70 9.62
N GLY A 102 20.37 -17.65 10.50
CA GLY A 102 21.33 -18.53 11.15
C GLY A 102 21.68 -18.14 12.59
N ASP A 103 21.39 -16.92 13.03
CA ASP A 103 21.67 -16.50 14.41
C ASP A 103 20.71 -17.16 15.41
N SER A 104 21.23 -17.48 16.60
CA SER A 104 20.41 -17.95 17.72
C SER A 104 19.75 -16.75 18.41
N ILE A 105 18.42 -16.72 18.41
CA ILE A 105 17.61 -15.65 18.99
C ILE A 105 16.68 -16.19 20.08
N GLN A 106 16.36 -15.32 21.04
CA GLN A 106 15.40 -15.61 22.09
C GLN A 106 14.12 -14.82 21.86
N ILE A 107 12.99 -15.52 21.78
CA ILE A 107 11.66 -14.94 21.61
C ILE A 107 10.99 -14.86 22.98
N ALA A 108 10.78 -13.64 23.46
CA ALA A 108 10.20 -13.40 24.77
C ALA A 108 8.71 -13.80 24.86
N LYS A 109 8.21 -13.93 26.10
CA LYS A 109 6.78 -14.08 26.35
C LYS A 109 6.04 -12.83 25.90
N GLY A 110 4.89 -13.02 25.25
CA GLY A 110 4.09 -11.91 24.68
C GLY A 110 4.54 -11.42 23.30
N TYR A 111 5.32 -12.22 22.55
CA TYR A 111 5.66 -11.90 21.16
C TYR A 111 4.42 -11.79 20.27
N ASP A 112 4.50 -10.97 19.21
CA ASP A 112 3.42 -10.81 18.23
C ASP A 112 3.46 -11.92 17.17
N ALA A 113 2.43 -12.77 17.17
CA ALA A 113 2.30 -13.89 16.24
C ALA A 113 2.07 -13.46 14.78
N ASN A 114 1.71 -12.21 14.51
CA ASN A 114 1.64 -11.67 13.14
C ASN A 114 3.03 -11.30 12.60
N GLN A 115 4.00 -11.09 13.49
CA GLN A 115 5.37 -10.69 13.16
C GLN A 115 6.32 -11.89 13.20
N ILE A 116 6.15 -12.79 14.17
CA ILE A 116 7.05 -13.92 14.39
C ILE A 116 6.25 -15.22 14.30
N LYS A 117 6.58 -16.04 13.29
CA LYS A 117 6.07 -17.40 13.16
C LYS A 117 7.10 -18.38 13.73
N LEU A 118 6.73 -19.05 14.82
CA LEU A 118 7.52 -20.16 15.35
C LEU A 118 7.37 -21.39 14.44
N ILE A 119 8.49 -22.06 14.14
CA ILE A 119 8.53 -23.27 13.30
C ILE A 119 9.28 -24.40 14.04
N GLY A 120 8.87 -25.64 13.81
CA GLY A 120 9.48 -26.82 14.43
C GLY A 120 8.74 -27.31 15.68
N ASN A 121 9.48 -27.94 16.59
CA ASN A 121 8.92 -28.57 17.79
C ASN A 121 8.76 -27.56 18.93
N ILE A 122 7.60 -26.90 18.96
CA ILE A 122 7.25 -25.89 19.96
C ILE A 122 6.74 -26.61 21.21
N LYS A 123 7.61 -26.75 22.23
CA LYS A 123 7.24 -27.32 23.53
C LYS A 123 7.48 -26.28 24.63
N GLY A 124 6.62 -26.28 25.64
CA GLY A 124 6.69 -25.37 26.77
C GLY A 124 6.16 -23.98 26.48
N GLU A 125 6.33 -23.09 27.46
CA GLU A 125 5.98 -21.68 27.36
C GLU A 125 7.20 -20.83 26.98
N PRO A 126 7.00 -19.63 26.41
CA PRO A 126 8.11 -18.72 26.18
C PRO A 126 8.79 -18.32 27.50
N PRO A 127 10.07 -17.91 27.46
CA PRO A 127 10.81 -17.56 26.26
C PRO A 127 11.26 -18.77 25.44
N TYR A 128 11.13 -18.69 24.11
CA TYR A 128 11.63 -19.70 23.19
C TYR A 128 13.03 -19.32 22.73
N THR A 129 13.91 -20.30 22.55
CA THR A 129 15.21 -20.10 21.90
C THR A 129 15.22 -20.90 20.59
N GLY A 130 15.62 -20.26 19.51
CA GLY A 130 15.69 -20.89 18.20
C GLY A 130 16.60 -20.14 17.24
N THR A 131 16.82 -20.74 16.08
CA THR A 131 17.61 -20.12 15.01
C THR A 131 16.70 -19.30 14.11
N LEU A 132 17.08 -18.06 13.80
CA LEU A 132 16.37 -17.25 12.84
C LEU A 132 16.51 -17.85 11.43
N VAL A 133 15.43 -18.38 10.87
CA VAL A 133 15.46 -18.99 9.53
C VAL A 133 15.18 -17.97 8.42
N HIS A 134 14.28 -17.01 8.67
CA HIS A 134 14.01 -15.92 7.74
C HIS A 134 13.65 -14.66 8.52
N LYS A 135 14.33 -13.55 8.24
CA LYS A 135 14.19 -12.30 9.00
C LYS A 135 12.86 -11.57 8.83
N GLY A 136 12.04 -12.02 7.89
CA GLY A 136 10.78 -11.37 7.53
C GLY A 136 10.98 -10.02 6.86
N TRP A 137 9.90 -9.44 6.35
CA TRP A 137 9.93 -8.17 5.63
C TRP A 137 8.79 -7.26 6.08
N LYS A 138 9.09 -5.98 6.23
CA LYS A 138 8.12 -4.94 6.60
C LYS A 138 8.21 -3.78 5.63
N ALA A 139 7.06 -3.40 5.07
CA ALA A 139 6.94 -2.15 4.32
C ALA A 139 7.08 -0.96 5.28
N HIS A 140 8.13 -0.17 5.08
CA HIS A 140 8.40 1.06 5.81
C HIS A 140 7.81 2.28 5.10
N LYS A 141 7.73 2.25 3.78
CA LYS A 141 7.03 3.23 2.95
C LYS A 141 5.91 2.54 2.16
N ARG A 142 4.79 3.25 1.95
CA ARG A 142 3.63 2.79 1.17
C ARG A 142 3.12 3.96 0.34
N SER A 143 3.90 4.37 -0.65
CA SER A 143 3.71 5.61 -1.42
C SER A 143 3.44 5.30 -2.89
N LEU A 144 2.41 4.51 -3.17
CA LEU A 144 2.03 4.22 -4.54
C LEU A 144 1.25 5.41 -5.13
N PRO A 145 1.66 5.97 -6.28
CA PRO A 145 0.95 7.08 -6.94
C PRO A 145 -0.48 6.70 -7.29
N LYS A 146 -1.46 7.53 -6.94
CA LYS A 146 -2.87 7.28 -7.29
C LYS A 146 -3.04 7.43 -8.80
N LYS A 147 -3.74 6.49 -9.44
CA LYS A 147 -4.19 6.70 -10.83
C LYS A 147 -5.31 7.76 -10.78
N ILE A 148 -5.20 8.79 -11.62
CA ILE A 148 -6.21 9.82 -11.81
C ILE A 148 -6.91 9.49 -13.12
N GLY A 149 -8.24 9.27 -13.10
CA GLY A 149 -9.05 9.00 -14.29
C GLY A 149 -9.77 7.65 -14.26
N GLU A 150 -10.80 7.53 -15.09
CA GLU A 150 -11.54 6.28 -15.33
C GLU A 150 -10.77 5.45 -16.35
N PHE A 151 -9.87 4.60 -15.87
CA PHE A 151 -9.22 3.58 -16.68
C PHE A 151 -9.76 2.21 -16.29
N ASP A 152 -9.76 1.29 -17.25
CA ASP A 152 -9.94 -0.13 -16.97
C ASP A 152 -8.89 -0.56 -15.93
N GLN A 153 -9.37 -1.02 -14.77
CA GLN A 153 -8.53 -1.34 -13.63
C GLN A 153 -7.79 -2.68 -13.81
N ASP A 154 -8.20 -3.47 -14.80
CA ASP A 154 -7.57 -4.76 -15.13
C ASP A 154 -6.33 -4.58 -16.02
N ILE A 155 -6.13 -3.39 -16.61
CA ILE A 155 -4.95 -3.07 -17.41
C ILE A 155 -3.77 -2.70 -16.50
N ILE A 156 -2.78 -3.61 -16.43
CA ILE A 156 -1.55 -3.44 -15.65
C ILE A 156 -0.56 -2.49 -16.35
N TYR A 157 -0.30 -2.71 -17.64
CA TYR A 157 0.57 -1.90 -18.49
C TYR A 157 0.00 -1.85 -19.91
N SER A 158 0.06 -0.68 -20.54
CA SER A 158 -0.50 -0.50 -21.90
C SER A 158 0.37 -1.19 -22.94
N ALA A 159 -0.26 -1.73 -23.99
CA ALA A 159 0.48 -2.11 -25.18
C ALA A 159 1.08 -0.86 -25.84
N GLU A 160 2.34 -0.92 -26.22
CA GLU A 160 3.06 0.15 -26.91
C GLU A 160 3.15 -0.20 -28.41
N ILE A 161 2.62 0.69 -29.26
CA ILE A 161 2.60 0.50 -30.71
C ILE A 161 3.37 1.66 -31.34
N GLU A 162 4.44 1.32 -32.08
CA GLU A 162 5.14 2.28 -32.93
C GLU A 162 4.31 2.54 -34.19
N ILE A 163 3.92 3.81 -34.42
CA ILE A 163 3.27 4.24 -35.66
C ILE A 163 4.35 4.62 -36.68
N ARG A 164 4.17 4.17 -37.93
CA ARG A 164 5.06 4.46 -39.06
C ARG A 164 4.33 5.23 -40.15
#